data_AF-A0A4R2FBU5-F1
#
_entry.id   AF-A0A4R2FBU5-F1
#
_cell.length_a   1.000
_cell.length_b   1.000
_cell.length_c   1.000
_cell.angle_alpha   90.00
_cell.angle_beta   90.00
_cell.angle_gamma   90.00
#
_symmetry.space_group_name_H-M   'P 1'
#
loop_
_entity.id
_entity.type
_entity.pdbx_description
1 polymer ?
#
loop_
_entity_poly.entity_id
_entity_poly.type
_entity_poly.pdbx_seq_one_letter_code
_entity_poly.pdbx_strand_id
1 'polypeptide(L)'
;MQHAEDARQLRQQISTLLKEMELAVANGQWQRIRALDKRMVQLLNVCNTPELQGLQQQLQPIIARQYRQLLGKIDTAKSELESKMRQHVSDKEGLEAYQASVDGRLW
;
A
#
# COMPACT_ATOMS: atom_id res chain seq x y z
N MET A 1 -35.13 7.08 8.97
CA MET A 1 -34.09 8.12 9.12
C MET A 1 -32.75 7.53 9.53
N GLN A 2 -32.70 6.54 10.44
CA GLN A 2 -31.46 5.85 10.89
C GLN A 2 -30.55 5.35 9.76
N HIS A 3 -31.07 4.57 8.79
CA HIS A 3 -30.24 4.01 7.70
C HIS A 3 -29.54 5.07 6.83
N ALA A 4 -30.08 6.28 6.73
CA ALA A 4 -29.45 7.38 5.97
C ALA A 4 -28.28 8.03 6.73
N GLU A 5 -28.35 8.04 8.07
CA GLU A 5 -27.25 8.48 8.92
C GLU A 5 -26.13 7.45 8.93
N ASP A 6 -26.46 6.16 9.01
CA ASP A 6 -25.50 5.05 8.94
C ASP A 6 -24.74 5.05 7.61
N ALA A 7 -25.45 5.24 6.49
CA ALA A 7 -24.83 5.35 5.17
C ALA A 7 -23.88 6.57 5.05
N ARG A 8 -24.24 7.71 5.66
CA ARG A 8 -23.38 8.89 5.70
C ARG A 8 -22.12 8.64 6.54
N GLN A 9 -22.28 8.01 7.71
CA GLN A 9 -21.15 7.67 8.58
C GLN A 9 -20.19 6.68 7.89
N LEU A 10 -20.71 5.63 7.26
CA LEU A 10 -19.91 4.67 6.50
C LEU A 10 -19.14 5.33 5.37
N ARG A 11 -19.78 6.23 4.62
CA ARG A 11 -19.11 6.99 3.56
C ARG A 11 -17.95 7.83 4.10
N GLN A 12 -18.15 8.48 5.24
CA GLN A 12 -17.10 9.27 5.88
C GLN A 12 -15.94 8.39 6.36
N GLN A 13 -16.23 7.25 6.98
CA GLN A 13 -15.21 6.31 7.45
C GLN A 13 -14.36 5.76 6.29
N ILE A 14 -15.01 5.38 5.18
CA ILE A 14 -14.32 4.92 3.97
C ILE A 14 -13.43 6.03 3.41
N SER A 15 -13.93 7.26 3.30
CA SER A 15 -13.15 8.41 2.82
C SER A 15 -11.92 8.67 3.70
N THR A 16 -12.07 8.63 5.01
CA THR A 16 -10.97 8.80 5.96
C THR A 16 -9.93 7.69 5.80
N LEU A 17 -10.35 6.43 5.72
CA LEU A 17 -9.43 5.31 5.54
C LEU A 17 -8.66 5.39 4.22
N LEU A 18 -9.31 5.79 3.12
CA LEU A 18 -8.62 5.97 1.84
C LEU A 18 -7.53 7.05 1.93
N LYS A 19 -7.79 8.16 2.63
CA LYS A 19 -6.78 9.20 2.89
C LYS A 19 -5.65 8.70 3.78
N GLU A 20 -5.97 7.95 4.84
CA GLU A 20 -4.95 7.37 5.71
C GLU A 20 -4.06 6.36 4.96
N MET A 21 -4.64 5.56 4.06
CA MET A 21 -3.88 4.64 3.21
C MET A 21 -2.96 5.38 2.25
N GLU A 22 -3.44 6.48 1.65
CA GLU A 22 -2.62 7.32 0.79
C GLU A 22 -1.43 7.94 1.55
N LEU A 23 -1.67 8.48 2.75
CA LEU A 23 -0.60 9.00 3.59
C LEU A 23 0.37 7.90 4.04
N ALA A 24 -0.13 6.71 4.36
CA ALA A 24 0.72 5.59 4.76
C ALA A 24 1.61 5.11 3.60
N VAL A 25 1.11 5.10 2.36
CA VAL A 25 1.90 4.80 1.15
C VAL A 25 2.94 5.89 0.89
N ALA A 26 2.56 7.15 0.96
CA ALA A 26 3.50 8.27 0.76
C ALA A 26 4.66 8.25 1.78
N ASN A 27 4.39 7.81 3.01
CA ASN A 27 5.38 7.74 4.09
C ASN A 27 6.09 6.37 4.19
N GLY A 28 5.84 5.43 3.27
CA GLY A 28 6.44 4.09 3.32
C GLY A 28 6.06 3.25 4.56
N GLN A 29 4.92 3.55 5.20
CA GLN A 29 4.44 2.86 6.40
C GLN A 29 3.77 1.52 6.04
N TRP A 30 4.53 0.58 5.47
CA TRP A 30 4.04 -0.69 4.89
C TRP A 30 3.20 -1.55 5.85
N GLN A 31 3.62 -1.64 7.12
CA GLN A 31 2.86 -2.38 8.12
C GLN A 31 1.50 -1.74 8.41
N ARG A 32 1.45 -0.39 8.42
CA ARG A 32 0.21 0.37 8.63
C ARG A 32 -0.75 0.19 7.46
N ILE A 33 -0.26 0.17 6.23
CA ILE A 33 -1.09 -0.09 5.03
C ILE A 33 -1.82 -1.43 5.15
N ARG A 34 -1.13 -2.48 5.60
CA ARG A 34 -1.75 -3.80 5.80
C ARG A 34 -2.86 -3.79 6.86
N ALA A 35 -2.68 -3.01 7.93
CA ALA A 35 -3.72 -2.85 8.96
C ALA A 35 -4.93 -2.07 8.43
N LEU A 36 -4.69 -1.00 7.67
CA LEU A 36 -5.74 -0.18 7.06
C LEU A 36 -6.53 -0.96 6.01
N ASP A 37 -5.87 -1.77 5.20
CA ASP A 37 -6.50 -2.62 4.19
C ASP A 37 -7.46 -3.64 4.81
N LYS A 38 -7.03 -4.32 5.89
CA LYS A 38 -7.92 -5.21 6.66
C LYS A 38 -9.17 -4.48 7.17
N ARG A 39 -9.01 -3.25 7.65
CA ARG A 39 -10.13 -2.43 8.15
C ARG A 39 -11.06 -1.99 7.01
N MET A 40 -10.52 -1.70 5.83
CA MET A 40 -11.31 -1.40 4.64
C MET A 40 -12.14 -2.61 4.20
N VAL A 41 -11.55 -3.80 4.15
CA VAL A 41 -12.26 -5.05 3.81
C VAL A 41 -13.41 -5.32 4.79
N GLN A 42 -13.17 -5.11 6.10
CA GLN A 42 -14.22 -5.24 7.11
C GLN A 42 -15.39 -4.28 6.85
N LEU A 43 -15.12 -3.01 6.54
CA LEU A 43 -16.18 -2.03 6.23
C LEU A 43 -16.92 -2.37 4.93
N LEU A 44 -16.21 -2.84 3.91
CA LEU A 44 -16.84 -3.25 2.65
C LEU A 44 -17.78 -4.44 2.83
N ASN A 45 -17.44 -5.38 3.72
CA ASN A 45 -18.33 -6.48 4.07
C ASN A 45 -19.61 -5.99 4.77
N VAL A 46 -19.51 -4.96 5.62
CA VAL A 46 -20.69 -4.32 6.25
C VAL A 46 -21.54 -3.59 5.19
N CYS A 47 -20.93 -2.96 4.20
CA CYS A 47 -21.63 -2.31 3.09
C CYS A 47 -22.29 -3.29 2.10
N ASN A 48 -22.03 -4.59 2.19
CA ASN A 48 -22.57 -5.61 1.27
C ASN A 48 -23.99 -6.08 1.66
N THR A 49 -24.69 -5.33 2.51
CA THR A 49 -26.08 -5.61 2.88
C THR A 49 -27.05 -5.03 1.84
N PRO A 50 -28.26 -5.64 1.67
CA PRO A 50 -29.24 -5.17 0.69
C PRO A 50 -29.65 -3.70 0.90
N GLU A 51 -29.69 -3.26 2.15
CA GLU A 51 -30.07 -1.90 2.57
C GLU A 51 -29.05 -0.83 2.13
N LEU A 52 -27.80 -1.23 1.87
CA LEU A 52 -26.69 -0.34 1.51
C LEU A 52 -26.20 -0.55 0.08
N GLN A 53 -26.91 -1.37 -0.72
CA GLN A 53 -26.49 -1.71 -2.09
C GLN A 53 -26.31 -0.47 -2.98
N GLY A 54 -27.16 0.55 -2.82
CA GLY A 54 -27.01 1.82 -3.54
C GLY A 54 -25.74 2.59 -3.16
N LEU A 55 -25.34 2.54 -1.89
CA LEU A 55 -24.08 3.14 -1.43
C LEU A 55 -22.87 2.35 -1.96
N GLN A 56 -22.95 1.01 -1.93
CA GLN A 56 -21.91 0.14 -2.45
C GLN A 56 -21.63 0.42 -3.94
N GLN A 57 -22.67 0.48 -4.77
CA GLN A 57 -22.53 0.77 -6.21
C GLN A 57 -21.87 2.13 -6.48
N GLN A 58 -22.13 3.13 -5.65
CA GLN A 58 -21.50 4.46 -5.77
C GLN A 58 -20.03 4.45 -5.31
N LEU A 59 -19.72 3.73 -4.24
CA LEU A 59 -18.38 3.73 -3.65
C LEU A 59 -17.40 2.80 -4.35
N GLN A 60 -17.87 1.68 -4.91
CA GLN A 60 -17.04 0.67 -5.56
C GLN A 60 -16.11 1.25 -6.65
N PRO A 61 -16.55 2.09 -7.60
CA PRO A 61 -15.64 2.66 -8.60
C PRO A 61 -14.61 3.62 -7.99
N ILE A 62 -14.98 4.35 -6.94
CA ILE A 62 -14.08 5.29 -6.24
C ILE A 62 -12.97 4.51 -5.52
N ILE A 63 -13.35 3.49 -4.76
CA ILE A 63 -12.43 2.63 -4.04
C ILE A 63 -11.51 1.91 -5.03
N ALA A 64 -12.05 1.31 -6.10
CA ALA A 64 -11.26 0.61 -7.10
C ALA A 64 -10.24 1.53 -7.80
N ARG A 65 -10.60 2.79 -8.06
CA ARG A 65 -9.67 3.79 -8.61
C ARG A 65 -8.56 4.11 -7.61
N GLN A 66 -8.90 4.38 -6.36
CA GLN A 66 -7.91 4.72 -5.33
C GLN A 66 -6.94 3.56 -5.09
N TYR A 67 -7.44 2.32 -5.00
CA TYR A 67 -6.60 1.13 -4.86
C TYR A 67 -5.63 0.96 -6.02
N ARG A 68 -6.07 1.18 -7.27
CA ARG A 68 -5.17 1.16 -8.42
C ARG A 68 -4.05 2.19 -8.31
N GLN A 69 -4.35 3.39 -7.84
CA GLN A 69 -3.34 4.43 -7.63
C GLN A 69 -2.36 4.05 -6.52
N LEU A 70 -2.86 3.52 -5.40
CA LEU A 70 -2.02 3.07 -4.28
C LEU A 70 -1.11 1.91 -4.69
N LEU A 71 -1.63 0.93 -5.44
CA LEU A 71 -0.85 -0.18 -5.98
C LEU A 71 0.27 0.32 -6.88
N GLY A 72 -0.02 1.26 -7.80
CA GLY A 72 1.01 1.86 -8.64
C GLY A 72 2.14 2.52 -7.83
N LYS A 73 1.80 3.27 -6.77
CA LYS A 73 2.79 3.87 -5.86
C LYS A 73 3.62 2.81 -5.12
N ILE A 74 2.98 1.72 -4.67
CA ILE A 74 3.66 0.60 -4.01
C ILE A 74 4.61 -0.11 -4.99
N ASP A 75 4.20 -0.33 -6.24
CA ASP A 75 5.03 -0.98 -7.26
C ASP A 75 6.25 -0.12 -7.64
N THR A 76 6.09 1.21 -7.71
CA THR A 76 7.22 2.13 -7.86
C THR A 76 8.19 2.00 -6.68
N ALA A 77 7.70 2.06 -5.44
CA ALA A 77 8.55 1.92 -4.26
C ALA A 77 9.27 0.57 -4.19
N LYS A 78 8.60 -0.52 -4.61
CA LYS A 78 9.20 -1.85 -4.74
C LYS A 78 10.34 -1.85 -5.77
N SER A 79 10.10 -1.27 -6.94
CA SER A 79 11.10 -1.20 -8.02
C SER A 79 12.35 -0.41 -7.61
N GLU A 80 12.16 0.69 -6.87
CA GLU A 80 13.26 1.47 -6.30
C GLU A 80 14.06 0.68 -5.26
N LEU A 81 13.38 -0.06 -4.39
CA LEU A 81 14.03 -0.92 -3.40
C LEU A 81 14.85 -2.02 -4.06
N GLU A 82 14.29 -2.70 -5.07
CA GLU A 82 15.00 -3.73 -5.83
C GLU A 82 16.23 -3.17 -6.54
N SER A 83 16.14 -1.96 -7.10
CA SER A 83 17.28 -1.26 -7.69
C SER A 83 18.39 -1.00 -6.67
N LYS A 84 18.03 -0.46 -5.50
CA LYS A 84 18.97 -0.22 -4.39
C LYS A 84 19.60 -1.51 -3.86
N MET A 85 18.82 -2.59 -3.77
CA MET A 85 19.33 -3.89 -3.35
C MET A 85 20.36 -4.45 -4.34
N ARG A 86 20.08 -4.36 -5.65
CA ARG A 86 21.05 -4.77 -6.68
C ARG A 86 22.33 -3.96 -6.60
N GLN A 87 22.22 -2.64 -6.40
CA GLN A 87 23.39 -1.78 -6.22
C GLN A 87 24.20 -2.22 -5.00
N HIS A 88 23.56 -2.43 -3.85
CA HIS A 88 24.24 -2.87 -2.63
C HIS A 88 24.96 -4.22 -2.80
N VAL A 89 24.36 -5.18 -3.54
CA VAL A 89 25.01 -6.46 -3.85
C VAL A 89 26.24 -6.23 -4.72
N SER A 90 26.12 -5.42 -5.77
CA SER A 90 27.25 -5.07 -6.65
C SER A 90 28.39 -4.36 -5.90
N ASP A 91 28.05 -3.42 -5.00
CA ASP A 91 29.03 -2.70 -4.20
C ASP A 91 29.76 -3.64 -3.25
N LYS A 92 29.03 -4.57 -2.63
CA LYS A 92 29.60 -5.61 -1.76
C LYS A 92 30.56 -6.51 -2.54
N GLU A 93 30.17 -7.00 -3.71
CA GLU A 93 31.03 -7.82 -4.57
C GLU A 93 32.30 -7.06 -4.99
N GLY A 94 32.18 -5.77 -5.32
CA GLY A 94 33.32 -4.92 -5.65
C GLY A 94 34.30 -4.74 -4.48
N LEU A 95 33.78 -4.55 -3.27
CA LEU A 95 34.59 -4.47 -2.04
C LEU A 95 35.29 -5.81 -1.73
N GLU A 96 34.59 -6.93 -1.87
CA GLU A 96 35.17 -8.26 -1.65
C GLU A 96 36.27 -8.58 -2.68
N ALA A 97 36.07 -8.25 -3.96
CA ALA A 97 37.08 -8.40 -5.00
C ALA A 97 38.31 -7.51 -4.73
N TYR A 98 38.09 -6.26 -4.32
CA TYR A 98 39.17 -5.35 -3.94
C TYR A 98 39.96 -5.92 -2.76
N GLN A 99 39.28 -6.38 -1.71
CA GLN A 99 39.94 -6.96 -0.53
C GLN A 99 40.74 -8.22 -0.89
N ALA A 100 40.20 -9.11 -1.73
CA ALA A 100 40.92 -10.29 -2.22
C ALA A 100 42.18 -9.93 -3.04
N SER A 101 42.13 -8.82 -3.79
CA SER A 101 43.27 -8.33 -4.57
C SER A 101 44.37 -7.74 -3.68
N VAL A 102 43.99 -7.04 -2.60
CA VAL A 102 44.90 -6.42 -1.63
C VAL A 102 45.54 -7.46 -0.71
N ASP A 103 44.77 -8.46 -0.28
CA ASP A 103 45.23 -9.55 0.59
C ASP A 103 46.10 -10.59 -0.15
N GLY A 104 46.40 -10.37 -1.44
CA GLY A 104 47.30 -11.22 -2.23
C GLY A 104 46.76 -12.61 -2.56
N ARG A 105 45.45 -12.87 -2.40
CA ARG A 105 44.84 -14.18 -2.65
C ARG A 105 44.52 -14.47 -4.12
N LEU A 106 44.84 -13.56 -5.03
CA LEU A 106 44.55 -13.65 -6.47
C LEU A 106 45.78 -13.92 -7.34
N TRP A 107 46.89 -14.37 -6.77
CA TRP A 107 48.10 -14.79 -7.50
C TRP A 107 48.47 -16.23 -7.15
#